data_AF-C6H4J4-F1
#
_entry.id   AF-C6H4J4-F1
#
_cell.length_a   1.000
_cell.length_b   1.000
_cell.length_c   1.000
_cell.angle_alpha   90.00
_cell.angle_beta   90.00
_cell.angle_gamma   90.00
#
_symmetry.space_group_name_H-M   'P 1'
#
loop_
_entity.id
_entity.type
_entity.pdbx_description
1 polymer ?
#
loop_
_entity_poly.entity_id
_entity_poly.type
_entity_poly.pdbx_seq_one_letter_code
_entity_poly.pdbx_strand_id
1 'polypeptide(L)'
;MGLSNTSMSEGHNDEVRQMIEALPPGSSQYDAEGLGAEDLEELLQRDRLFTHTEHYDSDGKRILDSYVVFKNVAPDTMRDFSNQKHLGRIKDLSLTNHLLIINMPSGDHESAIRYFDKVLQRKLDEMRTDFSLEVKACGSKDVHGTTRTKIPDTSFRPRLLPAADQTMAQPGS
;
A
#
# COMPACT_ATOMS: atom_id res chain seq x y z
N MET A 1 10.19 -37.23 -19.21
CA MET A 1 8.83 -37.07 -18.65
C MET A 1 8.95 -37.09 -17.14
N GLY A 2 8.24 -36.19 -16.46
CA GLY A 2 8.14 -36.15 -15.00
C GLY A 2 8.79 -34.92 -14.38
N LEU A 3 8.33 -33.72 -14.72
CA LEU A 3 8.53 -32.55 -13.85
C LEU A 3 7.55 -32.72 -12.69
N SER A 4 8.11 -32.89 -11.51
CA SER A 4 7.38 -33.02 -10.26
C SER A 4 6.48 -31.82 -10.06
N ASN A 5 5.17 -32.05 -10.04
CA ASN A 5 4.21 -31.09 -9.52
C ASN A 5 4.58 -30.84 -8.05
N THR A 6 5.19 -29.69 -7.79
CA THR A 6 5.41 -29.18 -6.45
C THR A 6 4.03 -28.97 -5.85
N SER A 7 3.60 -29.93 -5.04
CA SER A 7 2.40 -29.84 -4.22
C SER A 7 2.52 -28.60 -3.34
N MET A 8 1.86 -27.51 -3.72
CA MET A 8 1.64 -26.38 -2.82
C MET A 8 0.83 -26.91 -1.65
N SER A 9 1.43 -26.88 -0.46
CA SER A 9 0.82 -27.48 0.74
C SER A 9 -0.53 -26.83 1.04
N GLU A 10 -1.49 -27.62 1.56
CA GLU A 10 -2.84 -27.12 1.89
C GLU A 10 -2.81 -25.88 2.80
N GLY A 11 -1.85 -25.80 3.74
CA GLY A 11 -1.68 -24.63 4.61
C GLY A 11 -1.28 -23.35 3.88
N HIS A 12 -0.58 -23.45 2.74
CA HIS A 12 -0.21 -22.30 1.91
C HIS A 12 -1.42 -21.72 1.16
N ASN A 13 -2.29 -22.61 0.66
CA ASN A 13 -3.54 -22.21 0.02
C ASN A 13 -4.51 -21.58 1.02
N ASP A 14 -4.52 -22.06 2.27
CA ASP A 14 -5.35 -21.49 3.33
C ASP A 14 -4.91 -20.06 3.72
N GLU A 15 -3.60 -19.78 3.76
CA GLU A 15 -3.10 -18.42 4.05
C GLU A 15 -3.48 -17.43 2.93
N VAL A 16 -3.26 -17.79 1.67
CA VAL A 16 -3.65 -16.94 0.52
C VAL A 16 -5.16 -16.70 0.51
N ARG A 17 -5.93 -17.75 0.77
CA ARG A 17 -7.38 -17.67 0.83
C ARG A 17 -7.84 -16.75 1.96
N GLN A 18 -7.27 -16.85 3.16
CA GLN A 18 -7.57 -15.96 4.29
C GLN A 18 -7.21 -14.50 3.98
N MET A 19 -6.07 -14.24 3.33
CA MET A 19 -5.67 -12.90 2.93
C MET A 19 -6.67 -12.26 1.97
N ILE A 20 -7.21 -13.03 1.02
CA ILE A 20 -8.19 -12.56 0.04
C ILE A 20 -9.58 -12.42 0.67
N GLU A 21 -10.02 -13.37 1.50
CA GLU A 21 -11.31 -13.32 2.21
C GLU A 21 -11.38 -12.15 3.20
N ALA A 22 -10.25 -11.69 3.73
CA ALA A 22 -10.16 -10.52 4.58
C ALA A 22 -10.28 -9.18 3.83
N LEU A 23 -10.23 -9.19 2.48
CA LEU A 23 -10.40 -7.98 1.70
C LEU A 23 -11.86 -7.55 1.63
N PRO A 24 -12.14 -6.22 1.56
CA PRO A 24 -13.49 -5.73 1.36
C PRO A 24 -14.14 -6.30 0.09
N PRO A 25 -15.48 -6.42 0.07
CA PRO A 25 -16.20 -6.78 -1.15
C PRO A 25 -15.95 -5.74 -2.25
N GLY A 26 -15.93 -6.20 -3.51
CA GLY A 26 -15.57 -5.38 -4.67
C GLY A 26 -14.09 -5.46 -5.07
N SER A 27 -13.30 -6.34 -4.42
CA SER A 27 -11.92 -6.62 -4.82
C SER A 27 -11.87 -7.40 -6.14
N SER A 28 -11.10 -6.92 -7.11
CA SER A 28 -10.87 -7.60 -8.39
C SER A 28 -9.69 -8.56 -8.28
N GLN A 29 -9.84 -9.75 -8.85
CA GLN A 29 -8.81 -10.80 -8.77
C GLN A 29 -8.43 -11.24 -10.18
N TYR A 30 -7.12 -11.31 -10.45
CA TYR A 30 -6.57 -11.72 -11.74
C TYR A 30 -5.53 -12.81 -11.52
N ASP A 31 -5.51 -13.78 -12.43
CA ASP A 31 -4.39 -14.72 -12.56
C ASP A 31 -3.33 -14.07 -13.44
N ALA A 32 -2.12 -13.91 -12.91
CA ALA A 32 -1.01 -13.21 -13.54
C ALA A 32 0.14 -14.16 -13.93
N GLU A 33 -0.15 -15.45 -14.05
CA GLU A 33 0.81 -16.43 -14.53
C GLU A 33 1.38 -16.00 -15.89
N GLY A 34 2.71 -15.87 -15.96
CA GLY A 34 3.43 -15.49 -17.19
C GLY A 34 3.39 -14.00 -17.54
N LEU A 35 2.76 -13.14 -16.74
CA LEU A 35 2.74 -11.69 -16.97
C LEU A 35 4.00 -10.99 -16.43
N GLY A 36 4.48 -10.00 -17.17
CA GLY A 36 5.53 -9.08 -16.77
C GLY A 36 4.99 -7.88 -15.99
N ALA A 37 5.88 -7.08 -15.41
CA ALA A 37 5.49 -5.93 -14.58
C ALA A 37 4.74 -4.87 -15.40
N GLU A 38 5.12 -4.68 -16.66
CA GLU A 38 4.45 -3.75 -17.59
C GLU A 38 3.03 -4.22 -17.93
N ASP A 39 2.80 -5.53 -18.05
CA ASP A 39 1.48 -6.10 -18.32
C ASP A 39 0.54 -5.89 -17.14
N LEU A 40 1.04 -6.05 -15.90
CA LEU A 40 0.27 -5.77 -14.69
C LEU A 40 -0.16 -4.30 -14.62
N GLU A 41 0.75 -3.38 -14.95
CA GLU A 41 0.44 -1.95 -14.99
C GLU A 41 -0.56 -1.62 -16.10
N GLU A 42 -0.44 -2.23 -17.28
CA GLU A 42 -1.42 -2.06 -18.36
C GLU A 42 -2.81 -2.54 -17.94
N LEU A 43 -2.91 -3.65 -17.20
CA LEU A 43 -4.18 -4.14 -16.65
C LEU A 43 -4.80 -3.14 -15.67
N LEU A 44 -4.00 -2.55 -14.78
CA LEU A 44 -4.48 -1.52 -13.85
C LEU A 44 -4.99 -0.27 -14.58
N GLN A 45 -4.36 0.11 -15.69
CA GLN A 45 -4.75 1.28 -16.47
C GLN A 45 -5.96 1.03 -17.38
N ARG A 46 -6.09 -0.19 -17.93
CA ARG A 46 -7.20 -0.56 -18.82
C ARG A 46 -8.53 -0.59 -18.10
N ASP A 47 -8.53 -1.04 -16.85
CA ASP A 47 -9.77 -1.15 -16.11
C ASP A 47 -10.23 0.22 -15.59
N ARG A 48 -11.35 0.68 -16.18
CA ARG A 48 -11.94 1.98 -15.87
C ARG A 48 -12.40 2.10 -14.41
N LEU A 49 -12.62 0.97 -13.75
CA LEU A 49 -12.99 0.93 -12.33
C LEU A 49 -11.88 1.48 -11.43
N PHE A 50 -10.62 1.37 -11.84
CA PHE A 50 -9.47 1.84 -11.05
C PHE A 50 -9.01 3.26 -11.40
N THR A 51 -9.40 3.75 -12.58
CA THR A 51 -9.14 5.13 -13.02
C THR A 51 -10.26 6.10 -12.64
N HIS A 52 -11.42 5.60 -12.20
CA HIS A 52 -12.51 6.42 -11.68
C HIS A 52 -12.37 6.66 -10.18
N THR A 53 -12.65 7.90 -9.78
CA THR A 53 -12.58 8.39 -8.40
C THR A 53 -13.74 7.93 -7.52
N GLU A 54 -14.68 7.17 -8.08
CA GLU A 54 -15.83 6.58 -7.38
C GLU A 54 -15.87 5.08 -7.65
N HIS A 55 -15.72 4.28 -6.60
CA HIS A 55 -15.93 2.83 -6.68
C HIS A 55 -17.31 2.51 -6.16
N TYR A 56 -17.99 1.53 -6.75
CA TYR A 56 -19.31 1.06 -6.32
C TYR A 56 -19.25 -0.45 -6.12
N ASP A 57 -19.92 -0.97 -5.11
CA ASP A 57 -20.09 -2.42 -4.92
C ASP A 57 -21.16 -2.98 -5.86
N SER A 58 -21.33 -4.30 -5.84
CA SER A 58 -22.36 -5.02 -6.61
C SER A 58 -23.79 -4.57 -6.28
N ASP A 59 -23.99 -3.92 -5.14
CA ASP A 59 -25.28 -3.41 -4.67
C ASP A 59 -25.46 -1.90 -4.98
N GLY A 60 -24.50 -1.28 -5.68
CA GLY A 60 -24.55 0.12 -6.09
C GLY A 60 -24.18 1.11 -4.98
N LYS A 61 -23.56 0.66 -3.89
CA LYS A 61 -23.08 1.53 -2.80
C LYS A 61 -21.64 1.96 -3.05
N ARG A 62 -21.34 3.24 -2.81
CA ARG A 62 -19.95 3.76 -2.95
C ARG A 62 -19.01 3.02 -2.00
N ILE A 63 -17.99 2.38 -2.56
CA ILE A 63 -16.84 1.83 -1.85
C ILE A 63 -15.76 2.91 -1.80
N LEU A 64 -15.15 3.07 -0.63
CA LEU A 64 -14.09 4.05 -0.41
C LEU A 64 -12.76 3.66 -1.07
N ASP A 65 -12.41 2.38 -1.13
CA ASP A 65 -11.18 1.89 -1.75
C ASP A 65 -11.48 0.59 -2.48
N SER A 66 -10.92 0.40 -3.67
CA SER A 66 -10.96 -0.89 -4.36
C SER A 66 -9.62 -1.61 -4.22
N TYR A 67 -9.65 -2.95 -4.22
CA TYR A 67 -8.43 -3.75 -4.15
C TYR A 67 -8.28 -4.58 -5.41
N VAL A 68 -7.05 -4.69 -5.89
CA VAL A 68 -6.67 -5.57 -6.99
C VAL A 68 -5.73 -6.63 -6.47
N VAL A 69 -6.04 -7.88 -6.75
CA VAL A 69 -5.25 -9.04 -6.36
C VAL A 69 -4.73 -9.72 -7.61
N PHE A 70 -3.41 -9.77 -7.76
CA PHE A 70 -2.75 -10.60 -8.76
C PHE A 70 -2.22 -11.86 -8.09
N LYS A 71 -2.66 -13.02 -8.57
CA LYS A 71 -2.21 -14.36 -8.14
C LYS A 71 -1.17 -14.90 -9.11
N ASN A 72 -0.36 -15.85 -8.65
CA ASN A 72 0.65 -16.55 -9.45
C ASN A 72 1.67 -15.61 -10.12
N VAL A 73 1.97 -14.47 -9.49
CA VAL A 73 2.93 -13.52 -10.03
C VAL A 73 4.35 -14.09 -9.89
N ALA A 74 5.15 -14.00 -10.95
CA ALA A 74 6.54 -14.41 -10.88
C ALA A 74 7.33 -13.51 -9.89
N PRO A 75 8.27 -14.06 -9.09
CA PRO A 75 9.05 -13.27 -8.13
C PRO A 75 9.85 -12.13 -8.74
N ASP A 76 10.36 -12.32 -9.96
CA ASP A 76 11.07 -11.26 -10.70
C ASP A 76 10.11 -10.15 -11.10
N THR A 77 8.94 -10.50 -11.66
CA THR A 77 7.86 -9.55 -11.95
C THR A 77 7.45 -8.75 -10.72
N MET A 78 7.30 -9.39 -9.56
CA MET A 78 6.96 -8.72 -8.30
C MET A 78 8.02 -7.70 -7.87
N ARG A 79 9.31 -8.05 -8.00
CA ARG A 79 10.42 -7.13 -7.70
C ARG A 79 10.43 -5.96 -8.66
N ASP A 80 10.35 -6.24 -9.96
CA ASP A 80 10.40 -5.21 -11.00
C ASP A 80 9.22 -4.26 -10.92
N PHE A 81 8.03 -4.80 -10.63
CA PHE A 81 6.85 -4.01 -10.32
C PHE A 81 7.15 -3.11 -9.12
N SER A 82 7.48 -3.66 -7.94
CA SER A 82 7.68 -2.86 -6.71
C SER A 82 8.70 -1.72 -6.78
N ASN A 83 9.63 -1.75 -7.74
CA ASN A 83 10.63 -0.70 -7.96
C ASN A 83 10.10 0.49 -8.78
N GLN A 84 8.86 0.42 -9.27
CA GLN A 84 8.24 1.42 -10.11
C GLN A 84 7.09 2.14 -9.38
N LYS A 85 6.60 3.21 -10.00
CA LYS A 85 5.44 3.94 -9.52
C LYS A 85 4.20 3.44 -10.24
N HIS A 86 3.18 3.05 -9.48
CA HIS A 86 1.94 2.46 -10.00
C HIS A 86 0.73 3.35 -9.77
N LEU A 87 -0.35 3.04 -10.49
CA LEU A 87 -1.66 3.69 -10.33
C LEU A 87 -2.26 3.46 -8.93
N GLY A 88 -1.84 2.40 -8.24
CA GLY A 88 -2.24 2.06 -6.87
C GLY A 88 -1.09 2.00 -5.87
N ARG A 89 -1.41 1.62 -4.64
CA ARG A 89 -0.45 1.43 -3.54
C ARG A 89 -0.33 -0.06 -3.24
N ILE A 90 0.89 -0.59 -3.25
CA ILE A 90 1.13 -1.98 -2.85
C ILE A 90 0.76 -2.10 -1.36
N LYS A 91 -0.26 -2.90 -1.07
CA LYS A 91 -0.69 -3.19 0.31
C LYS A 91 0.03 -4.41 0.86
N ASP A 92 0.17 -5.45 0.02
CA ASP A 92 0.87 -6.67 0.37
C ASP A 92 1.62 -7.21 -0.86
N LEU A 93 2.82 -7.73 -0.61
CA LEU A 93 3.70 -8.35 -1.60
C LEU A 93 4.27 -9.62 -0.98
N SER A 94 3.63 -10.75 -1.23
CA SER A 94 4.10 -12.04 -0.75
C SER A 94 4.85 -12.77 -1.85
N LEU A 95 6.19 -12.70 -1.79
CA LEU A 95 7.06 -13.45 -2.70
C LEU A 95 6.88 -14.96 -2.57
N THR A 96 6.65 -15.44 -1.34
CA THR A 96 6.43 -16.86 -1.06
C THR A 96 5.11 -17.34 -1.62
N ASN A 97 4.06 -16.51 -1.55
CA ASN A 97 2.71 -16.89 -1.96
C ASN A 97 2.36 -16.45 -3.38
N HIS A 98 3.33 -15.90 -4.13
CA HIS A 98 3.14 -15.40 -5.49
C HIS A 98 1.94 -14.45 -5.61
N LEU A 99 1.74 -13.62 -4.59
CA LEU A 99 0.54 -12.80 -4.39
C LEU A 99 0.92 -11.32 -4.27
N LEU A 100 0.29 -10.51 -5.10
CA LEU A 100 0.40 -9.06 -5.05
C LEU A 100 -0.98 -8.46 -4.80
N ILE A 101 -1.12 -7.69 -3.72
CA ILE A 101 -2.35 -6.98 -3.37
C ILE A 101 -2.10 -5.48 -3.48
N ILE A 102 -2.88 -4.82 -4.32
CA ILE A 102 -2.80 -3.39 -4.58
C ILE A 102 -4.07 -2.74 -4.04
N ASN A 103 -3.90 -1.70 -3.22
CA ASN A 103 -4.96 -0.78 -2.85
C ASN A 103 -5.09 0.30 -3.93
N MET A 104 -6.30 0.53 -4.41
CA MET A 104 -6.67 1.59 -5.34
C MET A 104 -7.52 2.61 -4.57
N PRO A 105 -6.90 3.70 -4.06
CA PRO A 105 -7.62 4.68 -3.27
C PRO A 105 -8.64 5.44 -4.11
N SER A 106 -9.86 5.64 -3.60
CA SER A 106 -10.83 6.50 -4.30
C SER A 106 -10.45 7.98 -4.25
N GLY A 107 -11.16 8.79 -5.04
CA GLY A 107 -11.11 10.23 -4.93
C GLY A 107 -11.56 10.74 -3.57
N ASP A 108 -12.53 10.08 -2.92
CA ASP A 108 -13.00 10.44 -1.59
C ASP A 108 -11.91 10.17 -0.54
N HIS A 109 -11.18 9.06 -0.66
CA HIS A 109 -10.04 8.75 0.20
C HIS A 109 -8.99 9.85 0.08
N GLU A 110 -8.54 10.14 -1.15
CA GLU A 110 -7.55 11.20 -1.41
C GLU A 110 -8.05 12.58 -0.93
N SER A 111 -9.34 12.84 -1.06
CA SER A 111 -9.97 14.09 -0.58
C SER A 111 -9.97 14.17 0.94
N ALA A 112 -10.23 13.05 1.63
CA ALA A 112 -10.20 12.99 3.09
C ALA A 112 -8.79 13.23 3.64
N ILE A 113 -7.76 12.65 3.01
CA ILE A 113 -6.35 12.92 3.37
C ILE A 113 -6.05 14.42 3.24
N ARG A 114 -6.38 15.03 2.09
CA ARG A 114 -6.13 16.46 1.86
C ARG A 114 -6.89 17.35 2.82
N TYR A 115 -8.11 16.96 3.20
CA TYR A 115 -8.90 17.68 4.19
C TYR A 115 -8.25 17.60 5.56
N PHE A 116 -7.79 16.41 5.96
CA PHE A 116 -7.07 16.21 7.22
C PHE A 116 -5.80 17.07 7.29
N ASP A 117 -5.00 17.11 6.22
CA ASP A 117 -3.79 17.93 6.15
C ASP A 117 -4.10 19.43 6.42
N LYS A 118 -5.17 19.95 5.84
CA LYS A 118 -5.60 21.36 6.04
C LYS A 118 -6.05 21.61 7.48
N VAL A 119 -6.83 20.70 8.06
CA VAL A 119 -7.31 20.82 9.45
C VAL A 119 -6.13 20.81 10.41
N LEU A 120 -5.16 19.90 10.19
CA LEU A 120 -3.96 19.81 11.01
C LEU A 120 -3.13 21.10 10.93
N GLN A 121 -2.85 21.62 9.73
CA GLN A 121 -2.12 22.87 9.56
C GLN A 121 -2.77 24.03 10.32
N ARG A 122 -4.08 24.20 10.16
CA ARG A 122 -4.84 25.22 10.89
C ARG A 122 -4.72 25.05 12.40
N LYS A 123 -4.80 23.82 12.91
CA LYS A 123 -4.68 23.53 14.34
C LYS A 123 -3.27 23.81 14.89
N LEU A 124 -2.23 23.50 14.13
CA LEU A 124 -0.86 23.84 14.49
C LEU A 124 -0.69 25.36 14.62
N ASP A 125 -1.21 26.11 13.65
CA ASP A 125 -1.11 27.57 13.64
C ASP A 125 -1.98 28.24 14.72
N GLU A 126 -3.08 27.60 15.15
CA GLU A 126 -3.85 28.00 16.34
C GLU A 126 -3.06 27.79 17.65
N MET A 127 -2.18 26.79 17.73
CA MET A 127 -1.33 26.56 18.90
C MET A 127 -0.18 27.57 18.99
N ARG A 128 0.45 27.87 17.85
CA ARG A 128 1.50 28.88 17.73
C ARG A 128 1.57 29.33 16.28
N THR A 129 1.63 30.65 16.06
CA THR A 129 1.80 31.23 14.73
C THR A 129 2.93 30.56 13.96
N ASP A 130 2.64 30.19 12.71
CA ASP A 130 3.57 29.55 11.77
C ASP A 130 4.11 28.17 12.21
N PHE A 131 3.50 27.52 13.21
CA PHE A 131 3.97 26.21 13.66
C PHE A 131 3.79 25.12 12.58
N SER A 132 2.82 25.28 11.70
CA SER A 132 2.67 24.42 10.52
C SER A 132 3.91 24.44 9.62
N LEU A 133 4.69 25.55 9.61
CA LEU A 133 5.94 25.65 8.86
C LEU A 133 7.06 24.78 9.45
N GLU A 134 6.99 24.41 10.73
CA GLU A 134 7.98 23.53 11.38
C GLU A 134 7.69 22.05 11.19
N VAL A 135 6.49 21.72 10.69
CA VAL A 135 6.10 20.35 10.37
C VAL A 135 6.19 20.14 8.85
N LYS A 136 6.87 19.07 8.43
CA LYS A 136 6.91 18.66 7.04
C LYS A 136 5.85 17.58 6.82
N ALA A 137 4.85 17.89 6.00
CA ALA A 137 4.00 16.88 5.39
C ALA A 137 4.86 16.03 4.46
N CYS A 138 4.88 14.74 4.72
CA CYS A 138 5.63 13.73 3.98
C CYS A 138 4.71 12.89 3.07
N GLY A 139 3.39 12.97 3.26
CA GLY A 139 2.42 12.18 2.52
C GLY A 139 2.56 10.69 2.83
N SER A 140 2.09 9.85 1.90
CA SER A 140 2.25 8.41 1.99
C SER A 140 3.71 8.03 1.68
N LYS A 141 4.47 7.68 2.70
CA LYS A 141 5.87 7.26 2.59
C LYS A 141 6.13 6.04 3.46
N ASP A 142 6.94 5.12 2.94
CA ASP A 142 7.38 3.96 3.69
C ASP A 142 8.00 4.38 5.02
N VAL A 143 7.43 3.84 6.09
CA VAL A 143 7.96 3.93 7.44
C VAL A 143 8.48 2.55 7.79
N HIS A 144 9.81 2.42 7.76
CA HIS A 144 10.50 1.20 8.15
C HIS A 144 10.65 1.16 9.67
N GLY A 145 9.86 0.31 10.32
CA GLY A 145 10.10 -0.12 11.69
C GLY A 145 11.11 -1.27 11.74
N THR A 146 11.56 -1.63 12.94
CA THR A 146 12.48 -2.75 13.17
C THR A 146 11.92 -4.10 12.74
N THR A 147 10.58 -4.24 12.70
CA THR A 147 9.89 -5.49 12.40
C THR A 147 8.90 -5.41 11.24
N ARG A 148 8.51 -4.20 10.81
CA ARG A 148 7.49 -4.00 9.76
C ARG A 148 7.72 -2.71 8.99
N THR A 149 7.53 -2.76 7.68
CA THR A 149 7.36 -1.58 6.83
C THR A 149 5.86 -1.24 6.76
N LYS A 150 5.49 0.01 6.97
CA LYS A 150 4.11 0.50 6.82
C LYS A 150 4.06 1.68 5.86
N ILE A 151 2.98 1.75 5.10
CA ILE A 151 2.67 2.85 4.21
C ILE A 151 1.44 3.57 4.78
N PRO A 152 1.62 4.66 5.55
CA PRO A 152 0.50 5.44 6.07
C PRO A 152 -0.17 6.25 4.94
N ASP A 153 -1.42 6.66 5.13
CA ASP A 153 -2.12 7.51 4.16
C ASP A 153 -1.50 8.91 4.05
N THR A 154 -1.09 9.46 5.19
CA THR A 154 -0.25 10.66 5.29
C THR A 154 0.66 10.54 6.50
N SER A 155 1.83 11.18 6.42
CA SER A 155 2.82 11.20 7.50
C SER A 155 3.38 12.60 7.67
N PHE A 156 3.76 12.92 8.90
CA PHE A 156 4.30 14.22 9.27
C PHE A 156 5.56 14.02 10.10
N ARG A 157 6.54 14.88 9.88
CA ARG A 157 7.74 14.91 10.73
C ARG A 157 8.15 16.33 11.05
N PRO A 158 8.79 16.56 12.21
CA PRO A 158 9.46 17.83 12.46
C PRO A 158 10.49 18.13 11.38
N ARG A 159 10.61 19.39 10.96
CA ARG A 159 11.71 19.83 10.08
C ARG A 159 13.04 19.84 10.81
N LEU A 160 13.00 20.19 12.09
CA LEU A 160 14.11 20.09 13.01
C LEU A 160 13.79 18.96 13.98
N LEU A 161 14.60 17.91 13.96
CA LEU A 161 14.55 16.93 15.03
C LEU A 161 14.98 17.66 16.32
N PRO A 162 14.32 17.39 17.47
CA PRO A 162 14.86 17.81 18.75
C PRO A 162 16.32 17.37 18.82
N ALA A 163 17.20 18.19 19.41
CA ALA A 163 18.57 17.79 19.65
C ALA A 163 18.53 16.42 20.33
N ALA A 164 19.09 15.40 19.69
CA ALA A 164 19.18 14.10 20.30
C ALA A 164 20.03 14.28 21.56
N ASP A 165 19.43 14.11 22.74
CA ASP A 165 20.21 13.90 23.94
C ASP A 165 21.03 12.63 23.68
N GLN A 166 22.33 12.83 23.44
CA GLN A 166 23.33 11.78 23.32
C GLN A 166 23.52 11.12 24.68
N THR A 167 22.51 10.39 25.12
CA THR A 167 22.59 9.52 26.29
C THR A 167 21.93 8.21 25.90
N MET A 168 22.68 7.36 25.19
CA MET A 168 22.80 5.93 25.47
C MET A 168 23.66 5.24 24.41
N ALA A 169 24.93 5.02 24.78
CA ALA A 169 25.69 3.77 24.64
C ALA A 169 27.18 4.08 24.78
N GLN A 170 27.67 4.13 26.03
CA GLN A 170 29.08 3.79 26.24
C GLN A 170 29.23 2.29 25.92
N PRO A 171 30.18 1.87 25.07
CA PRO A 171 30.54 0.47 24.97
C PRO A 171 31.21 0.08 26.29
N GLY A 172 30.63 -0.92 26.97
CA GLY A 172 31.23 -1.49 28.17
C GLY A 172 32.62 -2.04 27.88
N SER A 173 33.55 -1.70 28.77
CA SER A 173 34.88 -2.28 28.90
C SER A 173 34.84 -3.78 29.20
#